data_AF-A0A1Y2BVF7-F1
#
_entry.id   AF-A0A1Y2BVF7-F1
#
_cell.length_a   1.000
_cell.length_b   1.000
_cell.length_c   1.000
_cell.angle_alpha   90.00
_cell.angle_beta   90.00
_cell.angle_gamma   90.00
#
_symmetry.space_group_name_H-M   'P 1'
#
loop_
_entity.id
_entity.type
_entity.pdbx_description
1 polymer ?
#
loop_
_entity_poly.entity_id
_entity_poly.type
_entity_poly.pdbx_seq_one_letter_code
_entity_poly.pdbx_strand_id
1 'polypeptide(L)' 'MDSAAISEPLDLVRLSLDERIYAYDQHMNLVLSDVDEVITVVDVNEETFEERIRSVKRSHEMMFVRGDGVILVSPPGRT' A
#
# COMPACT_ATOMS: atom_id res chain seq x y z
N MET A 1 28.68 -2.67 11.59
CA MET A 1 27.82 -1.47 11.55
C MET A 1 27.77 -1.02 10.10
N ASP A 2 27.09 -1.78 9.25
CA ASP A 2 26.79 -1.30 7.91
C ASP A 2 25.43 -0.63 8.04
N SER A 3 25.47 0.70 8.19
CA SER A 3 24.29 1.52 7.94
C SER A 3 23.78 1.08 6.58
N ALA A 4 22.55 0.55 6.53
CA ALA A 4 21.84 0.32 5.28
C ALA A 4 21.65 1.71 4.64
N ALA A 5 22.69 2.18 3.96
CA ALA A 5 22.74 3.48 3.35
C ALA A 5 21.73 3.41 2.21
N ILE A 6 20.62 4.10 2.38
CA ILE A 6 19.64 4.33 1.33
C ILE A 6 20.41 4.99 0.18
N SER A 7 20.66 4.23 -0.87
CA SER A 7 21.43 4.67 -2.03
C SER A 7 20.48 5.15 -3.12
N GLU A 8 19.31 4.53 -3.22
CA GLU A 8 18.28 4.84 -4.19
C GLU A 8 16.92 5.01 -3.51
N PRO A 9 16.00 5.81 -4.09
CA PRO A 9 14.64 5.96 -3.56
C PRO A 9 13.90 4.63 -3.36
N LEU A 10 14.23 3.60 -4.15
CA LEU A 10 13.61 2.28 -4.07
C LEU A 10 14.08 1.48 -2.84
N ASP A 11 15.25 1.78 -2.27
CA ASP A 11 15.74 1.15 -1.04
C ASP A 11 14.83 1.48 0.16
N LEU A 12 14.13 2.62 0.11
CA LEU A 12 13.15 3.01 1.12
C LEU A 12 11.92 2.09 1.14
N VAL A 13 11.56 1.48 0.01
CA VAL A 13 10.40 0.58 -0.07
C VAL A 13 10.64 -0.65 0.80
N ARG A 14 11.86 -1.20 0.75
CA ARG A 14 12.29 -2.31 1.60
C ARG A 14 12.33 -1.94 3.09
N LEU A 15 12.69 -0.70 3.42
CA LEU A 15 12.69 -0.21 4.81
C LEU A 15 11.29 0.14 5.33
N SER A 16 10.38 0.55 4.44
CA SER A 16 9.07 1.07 4.83
C SER A 16 8.04 -0.03 5.06
N LEU A 17 8.21 -1.19 4.41
CA LEU A 17 7.22 -2.27 4.44
C LEU A 17 7.76 -3.54 5.12
N ASP A 18 8.95 -3.47 5.73
CA ASP A 18 9.59 -4.54 6.51
C ASP A 18 9.56 -5.91 5.80
N GLU A 19 9.35 -7.00 6.58
CA GLU A 19 9.28 -8.39 6.13
C GLU A 19 7.99 -8.71 5.32
N ARG A 20 7.11 -7.73 5.07
CA ARG A 20 5.87 -7.94 4.32
C ARG A 20 6.07 -7.85 2.80
N ILE A 21 7.20 -7.33 2.32
CA ILE A 21 7.54 -7.38 0.90
C ILE A 21 8.39 -8.60 0.59
N TYR A 22 7.90 -9.43 -0.33
CA TYR A 22 8.63 -10.58 -0.86
C TYR A 22 9.45 -10.22 -2.10
N ALA A 23 8.93 -9.35 -2.96
CA ALA A 23 9.62 -8.89 -4.17
C ALA A 23 9.12 -7.51 -4.60
N TYR A 24 10.00 -6.76 -5.27
CA TYR A 24 9.67 -5.51 -5.94
C TYR A 24 10.57 -5.28 -7.15
N ASP A 25 10.17 -4.39 -8.07
CA ASP A 25 10.97 -4.00 -9.23
C ASP A 25 11.00 -2.49 -9.48
N GLN A 26 11.72 -2.05 -10.51
CA GLN A 26 11.84 -0.64 -10.91
C GLN A 26 10.52 0.01 -11.35
N HIS A 27 9.51 -0.80 -11.70
CA HIS A 27 8.19 -0.31 -12.09
C HIS A 27 7.27 -0.14 -10.88
N MET A 28 7.74 -0.43 -9.66
CA MET A 28 6.94 -0.47 -8.43
C MET A 28 5.90 -1.60 -8.42
N ASN A 29 6.10 -2.67 -9.18
CA ASN A 29 5.33 -3.89 -8.94
C ASN A 29 5.78 -4.46 -7.59
N LEU A 30 4.83 -4.93 -6.77
CA LEU A 30 5.10 -5.46 -5.43
C LEU A 30 4.46 -6.83 -5.25
N VAL A 31 5.15 -7.73 -4.57
CA VAL A 31 4.59 -8.96 -4.01
C VAL A 31 4.61 -8.82 -2.50
N LEU A 32 3.42 -8.83 -1.90
CA LEU A 32 3.21 -8.57 -0.47
C LEU A 32 2.60 -9.80 0.22
N SER A 33 2.94 -10.02 1.49
CA SER A 33 2.23 -10.96 2.37
C SER A 33 1.43 -10.24 3.45
N ASP A 34 0.48 -10.97 4.05
CA ASP A 34 -0.34 -10.53 5.19
C ASP A 34 -0.92 -9.11 4.97
N VAL A 35 -1.61 -8.94 3.85
CA VAL A 35 -2.14 -7.65 3.39
C VAL A 35 -3.55 -7.42 3.90
N ASP A 36 -3.74 -6.32 4.61
CA ASP A 36 -5.06 -5.76 4.91
C ASP A 36 -5.38 -4.64 3.90
N GLU A 37 -6.21 -4.96 2.92
CA GLU A 37 -6.73 -4.02 1.94
C GLU A 37 -7.93 -3.24 2.51
N VAL A 38 -7.94 -1.92 2.31
CA VAL A 38 -9.06 -1.05 2.66
C VAL A 38 -9.50 -0.28 1.42
N ILE A 39 -10.70 -0.56 0.94
CA ILE A 39 -11.33 0.13 -0.18
C ILE A 39 -12.32 1.15 0.37
N THR A 40 -12.05 2.44 0.14
CA THR A 40 -12.98 3.53 0.49
C THR A 40 -13.91 3.81 -0.69
N VAL A 41 -15.21 3.67 -0.48
CA VAL A 41 -16.25 3.93 -1.47
C VAL A 41 -17.05 5.14 -1.03
N VAL A 42 -17.19 6.11 -1.92
CA VAL A 42 -18.06 7.28 -1.73
C VAL A 42 -19.31 7.05 -2.55
N ASP A 43 -20.44 6.80 -1.88
CA ASP A 43 -21.74 6.71 -2.52
C ASP A 43 -22.42 8.08 -2.43
N VAL A 44 -22.88 8.63 -3.56
CA VAL A 44 -23.58 9.93 -3.60
C VAL A 44 -25.05 9.68 -3.89
N ASN A 45 -25.94 10.24 -3.06
CA ASN A 45 -27.37 10.22 -3.34
C ASN A 45 -27.70 11.27 -4.42
N GLU A 46 -28.23 10.84 -5.56
CA GLU A 46 -28.52 11.72 -6.71
C GLU A 46 -29.63 12.74 -6.44
N GLU A 47 -30.53 12.48 -5.49
CA GLU A 47 -31.66 13.36 -5.17
C GLU A 47 -31.31 14.36 -4.06
N THR A 48 -30.63 13.89 -3.01
CA THR A 48 -30.30 14.73 -1.84
C THR A 48 -28.90 15.33 -1.91
N PHE A 49 -28.07 14.89 -2.85
CA PHE A 49 -26.63 15.21 -2.96
C PHE A 49 -25.83 14.88 -1.70
N GLU A 50 -26.35 14.00 -0.84
CA GLU A 50 -25.66 13.55 0.36
C GLU A 50 -24.59 12.51 0.00
N GLU A 51 -23.38 12.72 0.52
CA GLU A 51 -22.27 11.79 0.38
C GLU A 51 -22.21 10.83 1.57
N ARG A 52 -22.17 9.53 1.29
CA ARG A 52 -21.95 8.48 2.27
C ARG A 52 -20.63 7.78 2.00
N ILE A 53 -19.71 7.91 2.96
CA ILE A 53 -18.41 7.23 2.91
C ILE A 53 -18.54 5.87 3.60
N ARG A 54 -18.16 4.80 2.91
CA ARG A 54 -18.01 3.46 3.49
C ARG A 54 -16.63 2.89 3.20
N SER A 55 -16.14 2.06 4.12
CA SER A 55 -14.88 1.34 3.95
C SER A 55 -15.13 -0.15 3.93
N VAL A 56 -14.60 -0.83 2.91
CA VAL A 56 -14.61 -2.29 2.79
C VAL A 56 -13.21 -2.80 3.11
N LYS A 57 -13.10 -3.73 4.06
CA LYS A 57 -11.83 -4.35 4.45
C LYS A 57 -11.73 -5.77 3.91
N ARG A 58 -10.56 -6.15 3.41
CA ARG A 58 -10.25 -7.49 2.94
C ARG A 58 -8.85 -7.88 3.36
N SER A 59 -8.69 -9.08 3.90
CA SER A 59 -7.37 -9.60 4.28
C SER A 59 -6.94 -10.66 3.28
N HIS A 60 -5.67 -10.62 2.88
CA HIS A 60 -5.08 -11.53 1.90
C HIS A 60 -3.74 -12.03 2.43
N GLU A 61 -3.52 -13.35 2.37
CA GLU A 61 -2.25 -13.96 2.76
C GLU A 61 -1.11 -13.51 1.83
N MET A 62 -1.39 -13.43 0.52
CA MET A 62 -0.46 -12.94 -0.50
C MET A 62 -1.19 -12.07 -1.52
N MET A 63 -0.55 -10.98 -1.96
CA MET A 63 -1.10 -10.07 -2.97
C MET A 63 0.00 -9.57 -3.92
N PHE A 64 -0.29 -9.58 -5.22
CA PHE A 64 0.50 -8.89 -6.23
C PHE A 64 -0.13 -7.52 -6.52
N VAL A 65 0.67 -6.47 -6.41
CA VAL A 65 0.28 -5.09 -6.73
C VAL A 65 1.04 -4.65 -7.97
N ARG A 66 0.31 -4.15 -8.97
CA ARG A 66 0.89 -3.57 -10.18
C ARG A 66 1.32 -2.12 -9.91
N GLY A 67 2.52 -1.77 -10.34
CA GLY A 67 3.15 -0.50 -10.00
C GLY A 67 2.49 0.74 -10.59
N ASP A 68 1.77 0.62 -11.71
CA ASP A 68 1.00 1.73 -12.31
C ASP A 68 -0.05 2.32 -11.35
N GLY A 69 -0.53 1.55 -10.37
CA GLY A 69 -1.51 1.98 -9.37
C GLY A 69 -0.91 2.51 -8.07
N VAL A 70 0.42 2.47 -7.90
CA VAL A 70 1.09 2.90 -6.67
C VAL A 70 1.34 4.40 -6.73
N ILE A 71 0.73 5.15 -5.80
CA ILE A 71 0.88 6.61 -5.71
C ILE A 71 1.90 6.99 -4.63
N LEU A 72 1.82 6.34 -3.47
CA LEU A 72 2.65 6.63 -2.30
C LEU A 72 2.94 5.32 -1.56
N VAL A 73 4.19 5.16 -1.14
CA VAL A 73 4.60 4.14 -0.16
C VAL A 73 5.11 4.86 1.08
N SER A 74 4.62 4.47 2.24
CA SER A 74 5.03 5.05 3.53
C SER A 74 5.12 3.96 4.60
N PRO A 75 6.01 4.10 5.59
CA PRO A 75 6.04 3.19 6.73
C PRO A 75 4.70 3.13 7.46
N PRO A 76 4.39 2.01 8.15
CA PRO A 76 3.25 1.98 9.05
C PRO A 76 3.37 3.11 10.08
N GLY A 77 2.28 3.82 10.33
CA GLY A 77 2.26 4.88 11.35
C GLY A 77 2.69 4.29 12.69
N ARG A 78 3.74 4.85 13.31
CA ARG A 78 4.12 4.51 14.68
C ARG A 78 2.93 4.85 15.58
N THR A 79 2.32 3.82 16.18
CA THR A 79 1.41 3.97 17.32
C THR A 79 2.19 4.11 18.61
#